data_AF-A0A931CW96-F1
#
_entry.id   AF-A0A931CW96-F1
#
_cell.length_a   1.000
_cell.length_b   1.000
_cell.length_c   1.000
_cell.angle_alpha   90.00
_cell.angle_beta   90.00
_cell.angle_gamma   90.00
#
_symmetry.space_group_name_H-M   'P 1'
#
loop_
_entity.id
_entity.type
_entity.pdbx_description
1 polymer ?
#
loop_
_entity_poly.entity_id
_entity_poly.type
_entity_poly.pdbx_seq_one_letter_code
_entity_poly.pdbx_strand_id
1 'polypeptide(L)'
;LICHESIELGKRGNSWADPLNPDVHHLAGLTCIDCHTGDIRHNFAKGNAMDNQVAPELDNSMRSCRDCHTEGYGGATRMRHDTIRKDHLDKLSCEACHIPKLNRTAGGAMFLNTGMFGKYGQGDTRRFGTHNTWKPAYIIRAKDKDGIPRITPVNPMRNTLFTNLDEDGIYYPLFLSEVETAYDLCQAQMSDREIPYDFHRKDDIKIMLETLADTLAGNQRFSEVNPVFHTGGNIFLLADHPAEGTAPASDTTSGSSSDSGPTSQDTRLVVQADTTWVSRLPYYSISHNVAPADQALGSGGCTDCHAKDAHLFSGPVVTDYFGDDGRPVTVSMARFMGLPDSVEPVNRLFSLFLKTGPWVLGAGVLLLLATGTWLVFFSPSRPHDTGMSYLSAAGMFVFICFLFAHTLLIMDTGFLRSLTQTLGAMAPWLGPLSALMPAAGYFYLVHTRIRHQWISVGLHLSGAGTVITGMLLWIRAPFNSSALFLISVIHGIFAVATAGLLVYFLFKTFDKGPGQPRTSQGHQRNNTHGLRDHNK
;
A
#
# COMPACT_ATOMS: atom_id res chain seq x y z
N LEU A 1 11.96 13.93 -30.89
CA LEU A 1 12.50 12.74 -30.18
C LEU A 1 14.02 12.71 -30.16
N ILE A 2 14.70 12.94 -31.31
CA ILE A 2 16.17 12.87 -31.47
C ILE A 2 16.97 13.58 -30.35
N CYS A 3 16.52 14.72 -29.83
CA CYS A 3 17.24 15.45 -28.78
C CYS A 3 16.91 15.03 -27.34
N HIS A 4 15.71 14.48 -27.10
CA HIS A 4 15.27 14.10 -25.74
C HIS A 4 15.51 12.62 -25.44
N GLU A 5 15.52 11.76 -26.45
CA GLU A 5 15.55 10.31 -26.28
C GLU A 5 16.74 9.82 -25.45
N SER A 6 17.97 10.25 -25.78
CA SER A 6 19.18 9.82 -25.07
C SER A 6 19.25 10.32 -23.63
N ILE A 7 18.81 11.56 -23.39
CA ILE A 7 18.82 12.19 -22.07
C ILE A 7 17.73 11.59 -21.19
N GLU A 8 16.52 11.39 -21.72
CA GLU A 8 15.39 10.79 -21.00
C GLU A 8 15.67 9.31 -20.67
N LEU A 9 16.32 8.58 -21.57
CA LEU A 9 16.79 7.22 -21.33
C LEU A 9 17.82 7.20 -20.19
N GLY A 10 18.81 8.09 -20.23
CA GLY A 10 19.84 8.18 -19.19
C GLY A 10 19.28 8.61 -17.83
N LYS A 11 18.40 9.62 -17.79
CA LYS A 11 17.88 10.16 -16.53
C LYS A 11 16.79 9.31 -15.91
N ARG A 12 15.95 8.65 -16.71
CA ARG A 12 14.69 8.05 -16.25
C ARG A 12 14.43 6.66 -16.79
N GLY A 13 15.24 6.15 -17.72
CA GLY A 13 14.94 4.89 -18.38
C GLY A 13 13.74 5.01 -19.32
N ASN A 14 13.41 6.23 -19.77
CA ASN A 14 12.32 6.43 -20.70
C ASN A 14 12.77 6.09 -22.13
N SER A 15 11.92 5.44 -22.90
CA SER A 15 12.15 5.23 -24.33
C SER A 15 10.87 5.44 -25.13
N TRP A 16 11.03 5.83 -26.39
CA TRP A 16 9.92 6.22 -27.26
C TRP A 16 9.79 5.24 -28.41
N ALA A 17 8.56 4.91 -28.80
CA ALA A 17 8.28 3.89 -29.81
C ALA A 17 8.98 2.53 -29.53
N ASP A 18 9.22 2.22 -28.25
CA ASP A 18 9.87 0.98 -27.80
C ASP A 18 8.83 -0.04 -27.35
N PRO A 19 8.61 -1.14 -28.10
CA PRO A 19 7.61 -2.14 -27.73
C PRO A 19 7.91 -2.83 -26.39
N LEU A 20 9.17 -2.85 -25.97
CA LEU A 20 9.58 -3.46 -24.71
C LEU A 20 9.42 -2.51 -23.54
N ASN A 21 9.25 -1.20 -23.76
CA ASN A 21 9.00 -0.20 -22.72
C ASN A 21 7.85 0.72 -23.18
N PRO A 22 6.62 0.19 -23.31
CA PRO A 22 5.54 0.90 -23.97
C PRO A 22 5.02 2.08 -23.14
N ASP A 23 4.39 3.04 -23.83
CA ASP A 23 3.58 4.09 -23.23
C ASP A 23 2.18 4.05 -23.83
N VAL A 24 1.13 3.89 -23.01
CA VAL A 24 -0.25 3.76 -23.50
C VAL A 24 -0.74 4.99 -24.26
N HIS A 25 -0.25 6.18 -23.92
CA HIS A 25 -0.64 7.42 -24.61
C HIS A 25 0.02 7.49 -25.98
N HIS A 26 1.30 7.14 -26.06
CA HIS A 26 1.99 7.05 -27.35
C HIS A 26 1.35 6.00 -28.27
N LEU A 27 0.99 4.83 -27.73
CA LEU A 27 0.28 3.78 -28.47
C LEU A 27 -1.12 4.22 -28.93
N ALA A 28 -1.78 5.11 -28.18
CA ALA A 28 -3.05 5.73 -28.55
C ALA A 28 -2.90 6.88 -29.56
N GLY A 29 -1.68 7.19 -30.02
CA GLY A 29 -1.41 8.23 -31.00
C GLY A 29 -1.22 9.64 -30.42
N LEU A 30 -1.10 9.77 -29.09
CA LEU A 30 -0.78 11.06 -28.49
C LEU A 30 0.68 11.45 -28.76
N THR A 31 0.88 12.74 -28.90
CA THR A 31 2.16 13.41 -29.13
C THR A 31 2.58 14.20 -27.88
N CYS A 32 3.83 14.67 -27.86
CA CYS A 32 4.37 15.41 -26.73
C CYS A 32 3.52 16.65 -26.38
N ILE A 33 3.00 17.36 -27.39
CA ILE A 33 2.26 18.62 -27.22
C ILE A 33 0.83 18.45 -26.70
N ASP A 34 0.31 17.22 -26.69
CA ASP A 34 -1.00 16.92 -26.09
C ASP A 34 -0.97 17.09 -24.57
N CYS A 35 0.20 16.87 -23.95
CA CYS A 35 0.47 17.15 -22.54
C CYS A 35 1.27 18.44 -22.35
N HIS A 36 2.36 18.61 -23.11
CA HIS A 36 3.24 19.78 -23.09
C HIS A 36 2.76 20.86 -24.06
N THR A 37 1.60 21.44 -23.80
CA THR A 37 0.99 22.44 -24.68
C THR A 37 1.92 23.65 -24.87
N GLY A 38 2.11 24.08 -26.12
CA GLY A 38 2.86 25.29 -26.44
C GLY A 38 1.99 26.55 -26.38
N ASP A 39 2.56 27.68 -25.99
CA ASP A 39 1.93 28.99 -26.15
C ASP A 39 2.40 29.72 -27.43
N ILE A 40 1.83 30.89 -27.71
CA ILE A 40 2.21 31.73 -28.87
C ILE A 40 3.66 32.23 -28.84
N ARG A 41 4.33 32.15 -27.68
CA ARG A 41 5.74 32.54 -27.48
C ARG A 41 6.67 31.34 -27.63
N HIS A 42 6.15 30.18 -28.02
CA HIS A 42 6.88 28.90 -28.10
C HIS A 42 7.39 28.39 -26.75
N ASN A 43 6.77 28.82 -25.64
CA ASN A 43 7.01 28.18 -24.34
C ASN A 43 6.19 26.90 -24.27
N PHE A 44 6.85 25.79 -23.94
CA PHE A 44 6.17 24.53 -23.69
C PHE A 44 5.79 24.42 -22.23
N ALA A 45 4.54 24.05 -22.00
CA ALA A 45 4.05 23.76 -20.66
C ALA A 45 4.86 22.63 -20.03
N LYS A 46 5.16 22.76 -18.73
CA LYS A 46 5.96 21.79 -17.98
C LYS A 46 5.24 21.29 -16.74
N GLY A 47 5.69 20.12 -16.29
CA GLY A 47 5.28 19.57 -15.01
C GLY A 47 6.01 20.19 -13.84
N ASN A 48 5.67 19.70 -12.65
CA ASN A 48 6.42 19.99 -11.43
C ASN A 48 7.71 19.14 -11.41
N ALA A 49 8.74 19.65 -12.07
CA ALA A 49 10.06 19.04 -12.09
C ALA A 49 10.77 19.30 -10.75
N MET A 50 11.37 18.26 -10.17
CA MET A 50 12.05 18.35 -8.88
C MET A 50 13.42 19.04 -8.94
N ASP A 51 13.92 19.34 -10.14
CA ASP A 51 15.15 20.11 -10.33
C ASP A 51 14.85 21.61 -10.15
N ASN A 52 15.40 22.21 -9.09
CA ASN A 52 15.19 23.62 -8.69
C ASN A 52 15.77 24.67 -9.65
N GLN A 53 16.22 24.27 -10.84
CA GLN A 53 16.82 25.16 -11.85
C GLN A 53 15.91 25.41 -13.06
N VAL A 54 14.67 24.90 -13.04
CA VAL A 54 13.71 25.11 -14.12
C VAL A 54 12.79 26.29 -13.77
N ALA A 55 12.38 27.07 -14.79
CA ALA A 55 11.44 28.19 -14.71
C ALA A 55 10.23 27.92 -13.79
N PRO A 56 10.23 28.39 -12.53
CA PRO A 56 9.22 28.03 -11.54
C PRO A 56 7.83 28.57 -11.90
N GLU A 57 7.76 29.67 -12.65
CA GLU A 57 6.51 30.26 -13.14
C GLU A 57 5.74 29.36 -14.12
N LEU A 58 6.40 28.34 -14.66
CA LEU A 58 5.78 27.35 -15.55
C LEU A 58 5.43 26.03 -14.84
N ASP A 59 5.66 25.91 -13.53
CA ASP A 59 5.29 24.70 -12.78
C ASP A 59 3.79 24.42 -12.89
N ASN A 60 3.45 23.13 -13.09
CA ASN A 60 2.07 22.66 -13.22
C ASN A 60 1.28 23.28 -14.38
N SER A 61 1.96 23.86 -15.37
CA SER A 61 1.32 24.38 -16.59
C SER A 61 0.94 23.27 -17.56
N MET A 62 1.62 22.11 -17.52
CA MET A 62 1.29 20.97 -18.39
C MET A 62 -0.10 20.42 -18.10
N ARG A 63 -0.73 19.84 -19.13
CA ARG A 63 -1.97 19.10 -18.95
C ARG A 63 -1.71 17.88 -18.05
N SER A 64 -2.52 17.76 -17.01
CA SER A 64 -2.44 16.71 -16.00
C SER A 64 -3.28 15.49 -16.40
N CYS A 65 -3.03 14.35 -15.73
CA CYS A 65 -3.85 13.15 -15.90
C CYS A 65 -5.34 13.42 -15.63
N ARG A 66 -5.65 14.30 -14.66
CA ARG A 66 -7.02 14.64 -14.26
C ARG A 66 -7.77 15.44 -15.32
N ASP A 67 -7.08 16.30 -16.07
CA ASP A 67 -7.71 17.07 -17.15
C ASP A 67 -8.31 16.14 -18.22
N CYS A 68 -7.67 15.01 -18.50
CA CYS A 68 -8.20 14.01 -19.45
C CYS A 68 -9.11 12.97 -18.76
N HIS A 69 -8.64 12.33 -17.69
CA HIS A 69 -9.30 11.16 -17.09
C HIS A 69 -10.41 11.49 -16.09
N THR A 70 -10.52 12.73 -15.63
CA THR A 70 -11.60 13.23 -14.76
C THR A 70 -12.53 14.15 -15.53
N GLU A 71 -11.99 15.21 -16.14
CA GLU A 71 -12.81 16.22 -16.85
C GLU A 71 -13.26 15.73 -18.24
N GLY A 72 -12.60 14.72 -18.79
CA GLY A 72 -12.97 14.11 -20.08
C GLY A 72 -12.37 14.81 -21.31
N TYR A 73 -11.33 15.63 -21.13
CA TYR A 73 -10.62 16.22 -22.26
C TYR A 73 -10.09 15.13 -23.21
N GLY A 74 -10.22 15.35 -24.52
CA GLY A 74 -9.77 14.41 -25.54
C GLY A 74 -10.52 13.07 -25.58
N GLY A 75 -11.64 12.94 -24.86
CA GLY A 75 -12.43 11.70 -24.83
C GLY A 75 -11.73 10.55 -24.10
N ALA A 76 -10.78 10.83 -23.21
CA ALA A 76 -10.03 9.81 -22.49
C ALA A 76 -10.93 8.97 -21.57
N THR A 77 -10.55 7.70 -21.38
CA THR A 77 -11.26 6.77 -20.49
C THR A 77 -11.34 7.34 -19.07
N ARG A 78 -12.55 7.42 -18.51
CA ARG A 78 -12.76 7.93 -17.15
C ARG A 78 -12.22 6.96 -16.10
N MET A 79 -11.59 7.53 -15.08
CA MET A 79 -11.04 6.77 -13.97
C MET A 79 -12.13 6.09 -13.13
N ARG A 80 -12.03 4.76 -12.95
CA ARG A 80 -12.94 3.98 -12.08
C ARG A 80 -12.32 3.69 -10.71
N HIS A 81 -11.08 3.22 -10.70
CA HIS A 81 -10.30 2.84 -9.49
C HIS A 81 -11.11 2.03 -8.47
N ASP A 82 -11.94 1.09 -8.95
CA ASP A 82 -12.86 0.31 -8.11
C ASP A 82 -12.15 -0.56 -7.05
N THR A 83 -10.91 -0.97 -7.30
CA THR A 83 -10.14 -1.84 -6.40
C THR A 83 -9.34 -1.07 -5.34
N ILE A 84 -9.26 0.26 -5.46
CA ILE A 84 -8.47 1.12 -4.57
C ILE A 84 -9.39 2.06 -3.81
N ARG A 85 -9.14 2.22 -2.50
CA ARG A 85 -9.90 3.16 -1.68
C ARG A 85 -9.59 4.59 -2.13
N LYS A 86 -10.62 5.44 -2.23
CA LYS A 86 -10.52 6.79 -2.82
C LYS A 86 -9.46 7.69 -2.16
N ASP A 87 -9.23 7.53 -0.86
CA ASP A 87 -8.21 8.28 -0.11
C ASP A 87 -6.78 8.03 -0.60
N HIS A 88 -6.50 6.88 -1.22
CA HIS A 88 -5.19 6.61 -1.82
C HIS A 88 -4.92 7.56 -2.98
N LEU A 89 -5.95 7.97 -3.73
CA LEU A 89 -5.82 8.89 -4.86
C LEU A 89 -5.45 10.31 -4.43
N ASP A 90 -5.62 10.63 -3.14
CA ASP A 90 -5.16 11.88 -2.53
C ASP A 90 -3.70 11.79 -2.06
N LYS A 91 -3.15 10.58 -1.93
CA LYS A 91 -1.80 10.33 -1.39
C LYS A 91 -0.81 9.82 -2.42
N LEU A 92 -1.28 9.22 -3.51
CA LEU A 92 -0.47 8.65 -4.58
C LEU A 92 -0.64 9.48 -5.84
N SER A 93 0.46 9.82 -6.50
CA SER A 93 0.39 10.39 -7.86
C SER A 93 -0.14 9.32 -8.82
N CYS A 94 -0.71 9.72 -9.96
CA CYS A 94 -1.20 8.76 -10.96
C CYS A 94 -0.07 7.85 -11.45
N GLU A 95 1.10 8.44 -11.64
CA GLU A 95 2.35 7.77 -12.03
C GLU A 95 2.80 6.72 -11.01
N ALA A 96 2.51 6.89 -9.72
CA ALA A 96 2.93 5.94 -8.70
C ALA A 96 2.30 4.55 -8.91
N CYS A 97 1.07 4.49 -9.42
CA CYS A 97 0.41 3.23 -9.76
C CYS A 97 0.63 2.86 -11.23
N HIS A 98 0.60 3.84 -12.12
CA HIS A 98 0.65 3.60 -13.57
C HIS A 98 2.06 3.50 -14.15
N ILE A 99 3.12 3.65 -13.35
CA ILE A 99 4.51 3.36 -13.75
C ILE A 99 5.12 2.38 -12.74
N PRO A 100 4.60 1.14 -12.66
CA PRO A 100 5.02 0.16 -11.64
C PRO A 100 6.48 -0.29 -11.83
N LYS A 101 6.96 -0.25 -13.07
CA LYS A 101 8.28 -0.68 -13.52
C LYS A 101 8.58 -0.06 -14.88
N LEU A 102 9.85 -0.01 -15.22
CA LEU A 102 10.38 0.38 -16.53
C LEU A 102 11.26 -0.74 -17.06
N ASN A 103 11.32 -0.90 -18.38
CA ASN A 103 12.06 -2.00 -19.02
C ASN A 103 13.35 -1.54 -19.73
N ARG A 104 13.77 -0.31 -19.43
CA ARG A 104 15.06 0.27 -19.80
C ARG A 104 15.70 0.84 -18.56
N THR A 105 16.94 0.48 -18.28
CA THR A 105 17.61 0.94 -17.07
C THR A 105 17.92 2.43 -17.13
N ALA A 106 17.57 3.17 -16.09
CA ALA A 106 18.04 4.55 -15.93
C ALA A 106 19.47 4.58 -15.40
N GLY A 107 20.11 5.75 -15.38
CA GLY A 107 21.35 5.98 -14.64
C GLY A 107 21.11 5.83 -13.14
N GLY A 108 21.87 4.95 -12.51
CA GLY A 108 21.81 4.66 -11.07
C GLY A 108 22.87 5.41 -10.28
N ALA A 109 24.09 5.47 -10.82
CA ALA A 109 25.19 6.28 -10.27
C ALA A 109 26.04 6.91 -11.36
N MET A 110 26.62 8.06 -11.02
CA MET A 110 27.71 8.71 -11.74
C MET A 110 28.96 8.66 -10.87
N PHE A 111 29.99 7.97 -11.36
CA PHE A 111 31.29 7.91 -10.73
C PHE A 111 32.26 8.83 -11.46
N LEU A 112 32.73 9.86 -10.76
CA LEU A 112 33.62 10.91 -11.28
C LEU A 112 34.99 10.90 -10.59
N ASN A 113 35.29 9.82 -9.87
CA ASN A 113 36.41 9.68 -8.95
C ASN A 113 37.71 9.17 -9.60
N THR A 114 37.71 8.91 -10.90
CA THR A 114 38.92 8.53 -11.65
C THR A 114 39.16 9.46 -12.85
N GLY A 115 38.50 10.62 -12.90
CA GLY A 115 38.52 11.53 -14.06
C GLY A 115 37.73 11.04 -15.29
N MET A 116 37.56 9.73 -15.43
CA MET A 116 36.65 9.12 -16.41
C MET A 116 35.24 8.94 -15.85
N PHE A 117 34.24 9.10 -16.73
CA PHE A 117 32.84 8.95 -16.35
C PHE A 117 32.46 7.46 -16.19
N GLY A 118 32.44 6.95 -14.96
CA GLY A 118 31.92 5.63 -14.63
C GLY A 118 30.39 5.62 -14.70
N LYS A 119 29.83 4.76 -15.56
CA LYS A 119 28.39 4.66 -15.81
C LYS A 119 27.86 3.41 -15.13
N TYR A 120 26.91 3.58 -14.23
CA TYR A 120 26.18 2.47 -13.61
C TYR A 120 24.68 2.69 -13.76
N GLY A 121 23.98 1.66 -14.23
CA GLY A 121 22.55 1.69 -14.45
C GLY A 121 21.77 1.13 -13.27
N GLN A 122 20.49 1.48 -13.18
CA GLN A 122 19.56 0.86 -12.25
C GLN A 122 19.45 -0.65 -12.49
N GLY A 123 19.06 -1.39 -11.45
CA GLY A 123 18.90 -2.84 -11.53
C GLY A 123 20.21 -3.60 -11.78
N ASP A 124 21.32 -3.12 -11.20
CA ASP A 124 22.65 -3.76 -11.28
C ASP A 124 23.12 -3.98 -12.73
N THR A 125 23.04 -2.91 -13.54
CA THR A 125 23.48 -2.96 -14.94
C THR A 125 24.71 -2.10 -15.13
N ARG A 126 25.73 -2.62 -15.83
CA ARG A 126 26.96 -1.86 -16.18
C ARG A 126 26.70 -0.69 -17.14
N ARG A 127 25.48 -0.54 -17.67
CA ARG A 127 25.11 0.52 -18.63
C ARG A 127 23.62 0.87 -18.52
N PHE A 128 23.33 2.17 -18.45
CA PHE A 128 21.96 2.67 -18.61
C PHE A 128 21.45 2.44 -20.05
N GLY A 129 20.14 2.31 -20.19
CA GLY A 129 19.44 2.01 -21.44
C GLY A 129 19.43 0.52 -21.81
N THR A 130 20.03 -0.34 -20.98
CA THR A 130 19.96 -1.79 -21.15
C THR A 130 18.51 -2.25 -21.03
N HIS A 131 18.10 -3.23 -21.84
CA HIS A 131 16.80 -3.89 -21.69
C HIS A 131 16.80 -4.76 -20.43
N ASN A 132 16.54 -4.13 -19.29
CA ASN A 132 16.34 -4.80 -18.03
C ASN A 132 15.24 -4.09 -17.25
N THR A 133 14.39 -4.88 -16.61
CA THR A 133 13.30 -4.37 -15.80
C THR A 133 13.84 -3.83 -14.48
N TRP A 134 13.45 -2.62 -14.14
CA TRP A 134 13.70 -2.04 -12.82
C TRP A 134 12.45 -1.33 -12.32
N LYS A 135 12.38 -1.12 -11.00
CA LYS A 135 11.24 -0.47 -10.35
C LYS A 135 11.66 0.91 -9.83
N PRO A 136 10.87 1.97 -10.07
CA PRO A 136 11.15 3.31 -9.55
C PRO A 136 11.32 3.34 -8.04
N ALA A 137 12.10 4.31 -7.55
CA ALA A 137 11.98 4.72 -6.15
C ALA A 137 10.80 5.66 -5.97
N TYR A 138 10.38 5.89 -4.73
CA TYR A 138 9.30 6.81 -4.42
C TYR A 138 9.78 7.87 -3.43
N ILE A 139 9.23 9.08 -3.56
CA ILE A 139 9.39 10.17 -2.60
C ILE A 139 8.04 10.85 -2.36
N ILE A 140 7.90 11.54 -1.24
CA ILE A 140 6.76 12.43 -1.00
C ILE A 140 7.10 13.80 -1.60
N ARG A 141 6.52 14.11 -2.76
CA ARG A 141 6.69 15.42 -3.42
C ARG A 141 5.89 16.50 -2.68
N ALA A 142 6.47 17.68 -2.53
CA ALA A 142 5.95 18.73 -1.65
C ALA A 142 4.54 19.24 -2.01
N LYS A 143 4.26 19.59 -3.27
CA LYS A 143 2.94 20.07 -3.71
C LYS A 143 2.69 19.79 -5.19
N ASP A 144 1.55 19.18 -5.51
CA ASP A 144 1.01 19.19 -6.88
C ASP A 144 0.22 20.48 -7.15
N LYS A 145 -0.39 20.61 -8.35
CA LYS A 145 -1.27 21.73 -8.75
C LYS A 145 -2.36 22.07 -7.73
N ASP A 146 -2.86 21.07 -7.01
CA ASP A 146 -3.89 21.20 -5.97
C ASP A 146 -3.33 21.44 -4.56
N GLY A 147 -2.00 21.59 -4.42
CA GLY A 147 -1.34 21.83 -3.14
C GLY A 147 -1.18 20.59 -2.26
N ILE A 148 -1.55 19.41 -2.74
CA ILE A 148 -1.49 18.17 -1.95
C ILE A 148 -0.14 17.46 -2.20
N PRO A 149 0.59 17.05 -1.14
CA PRO A 149 1.77 16.22 -1.30
C PRO A 149 1.39 14.78 -1.63
N ARG A 150 2.07 14.20 -2.62
CA ARG A 150 1.83 12.83 -3.08
C ARG A 150 3.11 12.02 -3.22
N ILE A 151 3.00 10.73 -2.90
CA ILE A 151 4.02 9.73 -3.22
C ILE A 151 4.12 9.66 -4.73
N THR A 152 5.31 9.93 -5.27
CA THR A 152 5.59 10.07 -6.70
C THR A 152 6.81 9.23 -7.07
N PRO A 153 6.81 8.53 -8.21
CA PRO A 153 7.95 7.75 -8.66
C PRO A 153 9.08 8.65 -9.17
N VAL A 154 10.30 8.31 -8.79
CA VAL A 154 11.53 9.00 -9.17
C VAL A 154 12.63 8.00 -9.51
N ASN A 155 13.56 8.43 -10.35
CA ASN A 155 14.88 7.81 -10.45
C ASN A 155 15.85 8.62 -9.58
N PRO A 156 16.33 8.07 -8.45
CA PRO A 156 17.39 8.69 -7.69
C PRO A 156 18.73 8.32 -8.31
N MET A 157 19.53 9.31 -8.68
CA MET A 157 20.87 9.08 -9.21
C MET A 157 21.91 9.42 -8.15
N ARG A 158 22.80 8.47 -7.84
CA ARG A 158 23.90 8.64 -6.89
C ARG A 158 25.06 9.37 -7.55
N ASN A 159 25.74 10.22 -6.78
CA ASN A 159 26.91 10.94 -7.23
C ASN A 159 28.10 10.54 -6.36
N THR A 160 29.21 10.21 -7.01
CA THR A 160 30.48 9.96 -6.36
C THR A 160 31.52 10.86 -7.02
N LEU A 161 32.05 11.83 -6.27
CA LEU A 161 33.00 12.81 -6.79
C LEU A 161 33.94 13.34 -5.72
N PHE A 162 35.01 14.00 -6.17
CA PHE A 162 35.87 14.79 -5.31
C PHE A 162 35.52 16.27 -5.39
N THR A 163 35.61 16.95 -4.25
CA THR A 163 35.53 18.40 -4.13
C THR A 163 36.75 18.92 -3.37
N ASN A 164 36.93 20.24 -3.32
CA ASN A 164 37.82 20.92 -2.40
C ASN A 164 36.99 21.74 -1.41
N LEU A 165 37.16 21.54 -0.12
CA LEU A 165 36.62 22.41 0.92
C LEU A 165 37.55 23.62 1.06
N ASP A 166 37.11 24.80 0.62
CA ASP A 166 37.91 26.02 0.74
C ASP A 166 37.67 26.73 2.09
N GLU A 167 38.47 27.76 2.40
CA GLU A 167 38.42 28.54 3.65
C GLU A 167 37.03 29.18 3.88
N ASP A 168 36.28 29.45 2.80
CA ASP A 168 34.92 29.98 2.85
C ASP A 168 33.85 28.95 3.29
N GLY A 169 34.25 27.69 3.50
CA GLY A 169 33.37 26.58 3.87
C GLY A 169 32.60 25.96 2.69
N ILE A 170 32.94 26.33 1.46
CA ILE A 170 32.29 25.83 0.24
C ILE A 170 33.03 24.62 -0.31
N TYR A 171 32.27 23.58 -0.66
CA TYR A 171 32.76 22.39 -1.35
C TYR A 171 32.72 22.63 -2.87
N TYR A 172 33.86 23.02 -3.44
CA TYR A 172 34.01 23.27 -4.87
C TYR A 172 34.28 21.97 -5.64
N PRO A 173 33.50 21.63 -6.68
CA PRO A 173 33.78 20.46 -7.51
C PRO A 173 35.17 20.54 -8.14
N LEU A 174 35.92 19.44 -8.06
CA LEU A 174 37.14 19.28 -8.83
C LEU A 174 36.80 19.04 -10.30
N PHE A 175 37.63 19.55 -11.20
CA PHE A 175 37.52 19.23 -12.61
C PHE A 175 37.95 17.79 -12.85
N LEU A 176 37.31 17.13 -13.82
CA LEU A 176 37.64 15.75 -14.16
C LEU A 176 39.12 15.58 -14.54
N SER A 177 39.73 16.59 -15.17
CA SER A 177 41.16 16.60 -15.48
C SER A 177 42.06 16.68 -14.25
N GLU A 178 41.63 17.38 -13.19
CA GLU A 178 42.37 17.44 -11.92
C GLU A 178 42.33 16.06 -11.24
N VAL A 179 41.15 15.43 -11.23
CA VAL A 179 40.95 14.07 -10.69
C VAL A 179 41.73 13.03 -11.51
N GLU A 180 41.68 13.10 -12.84
CA GLU A 180 42.42 12.20 -13.74
C GLU A 180 43.93 12.28 -13.49
N THR A 181 44.47 13.49 -13.38
CA THR A 181 45.90 13.72 -13.12
C THR A 181 46.34 13.08 -11.81
N ALA A 182 45.56 13.27 -10.73
CA ALA A 182 45.88 12.65 -9.44
C ALA A 182 45.73 11.11 -9.50
N TYR A 183 44.68 10.61 -10.15
CA TYR A 183 44.44 9.18 -10.28
C TYR A 183 45.58 8.46 -11.01
N ASP A 184 46.04 9.02 -12.14
CA ASP A 184 47.14 8.44 -12.93
C ASP A 184 48.46 8.32 -12.14
N LEU A 185 48.72 9.25 -11.23
CA LEU A 185 49.91 9.26 -10.38
C LEU A 185 49.87 8.20 -9.27
N CYS A 186 48.68 7.87 -8.78
CA CYS A 186 48.53 7.04 -7.58
C CYS A 186 47.89 5.67 -7.80
N GLN A 187 47.25 5.42 -8.94
CA GLN A 187 46.54 4.16 -9.22
C GLN A 187 47.43 2.91 -9.07
N ALA A 188 48.75 3.02 -9.33
CA ALA A 188 49.69 1.91 -9.19
C ALA A 188 49.98 1.53 -7.72
N GLN A 189 49.67 2.42 -6.78
CA GLN A 189 49.81 2.21 -5.33
C GLN A 189 48.51 1.71 -4.70
N MET A 190 47.40 1.83 -5.42
CA MET A 190 46.09 1.40 -4.96
C MET A 190 45.92 -0.11 -5.06
N SER A 191 44.95 -0.62 -4.32
CA SER A 191 44.59 -2.02 -4.37
C SER A 191 44.00 -2.45 -5.73
N ASP A 192 44.25 -3.71 -6.09
CA ASP A 192 43.65 -4.33 -7.27
C ASP A 192 42.12 -4.34 -7.17
N ARG A 193 41.47 -3.96 -8.27
CA ARG A 193 40.00 -3.85 -8.37
C ARG A 193 39.53 -4.22 -9.76
N GLU A 194 38.37 -4.89 -9.84
CA GLU A 194 37.75 -5.22 -11.13
C GLU A 194 37.18 -3.96 -11.80
N ILE A 195 36.61 -3.05 -11.00
CA ILE A 195 35.99 -1.82 -11.46
C ILE A 195 36.88 -0.64 -11.03
N PRO A 196 37.48 0.11 -11.96
CA PRO A 196 38.47 1.16 -11.63
C PRO A 196 37.95 2.23 -10.66
N TYR A 197 36.68 2.61 -10.80
CA TYR A 197 36.02 3.62 -9.99
C TYR A 197 35.40 3.08 -8.68
N ASP A 198 35.64 1.83 -8.34
CA ASP A 198 35.30 1.28 -7.03
C ASP A 198 36.28 1.78 -5.96
N PHE A 199 35.81 2.71 -5.11
CA PHE A 199 36.57 3.34 -4.03
C PHE A 199 35.95 2.99 -2.66
N HIS A 200 35.72 1.70 -2.37
CA HIS A 200 35.24 1.29 -1.03
C HIS A 200 36.36 1.19 0.02
N ARG A 201 37.61 0.98 -0.39
CA ARG A 201 38.73 0.75 0.54
C ARG A 201 39.28 2.08 1.03
N LYS A 202 39.34 2.23 2.36
CA LYS A 202 39.80 3.46 3.02
C LYS A 202 41.24 3.83 2.66
N ASP A 203 42.12 2.84 2.49
CA ASP A 203 43.51 3.09 2.10
C ASP A 203 43.60 3.71 0.70
N ASP A 204 42.78 3.26 -0.25
CA ASP A 204 42.75 3.82 -1.61
C ASP A 204 42.17 5.23 -1.62
N ILE A 205 41.11 5.48 -0.83
CA ILE A 205 40.56 6.83 -0.65
C ILE A 205 41.63 7.75 -0.09
N LYS A 206 42.37 7.32 0.93
CA LYS A 206 43.46 8.10 1.55
C LYS A 206 44.55 8.42 0.54
N ILE A 207 45.05 7.43 -0.21
CA ILE A 207 46.07 7.63 -1.25
C ILE A 207 45.62 8.68 -2.26
N MET A 208 44.36 8.62 -2.70
CA MET A 208 43.82 9.60 -3.64
C MET A 208 43.74 11.00 -3.04
N LEU A 209 43.27 11.13 -1.80
CA LEU A 209 43.16 12.42 -1.11
C LEU A 209 44.53 13.06 -0.88
N GLU A 210 45.53 12.27 -0.48
CA GLU A 210 46.91 12.75 -0.31
C GLU A 210 47.50 13.21 -1.65
N THR A 211 47.29 12.43 -2.72
CA THR A 211 47.75 12.81 -4.07
C THR A 211 47.03 14.05 -4.60
N LEU A 212 45.73 14.20 -4.31
CA LEU A 212 44.97 15.41 -4.65
C LEU A 212 45.50 16.63 -3.89
N ALA A 213 45.85 16.49 -2.61
CA ALA A 213 46.40 17.60 -1.84
C ALA A 213 47.73 18.10 -2.45
N ASP A 214 48.59 17.17 -2.88
CA ASP A 214 49.85 17.50 -3.54
C ASP A 214 49.65 18.12 -4.94
N THR A 215 48.77 17.54 -5.76
CA THR A 215 48.56 17.99 -7.15
C THR A 215 47.79 19.31 -7.25
N LEU A 216 46.95 19.62 -6.26
CA LEU A 216 46.22 20.88 -6.18
C LEU A 216 47.02 21.99 -5.48
N ALA A 217 48.20 21.70 -4.92
CA ALA A 217 49.03 22.69 -4.26
C ALA A 217 49.36 23.87 -5.19
N GLY A 218 49.00 25.08 -4.78
CA GLY A 218 49.21 26.30 -5.58
C GLY A 218 48.19 26.51 -6.71
N ASN A 219 47.10 25.72 -6.75
CA ASN A 219 45.99 25.96 -7.66
C ASN A 219 45.32 27.30 -7.31
N GLN A 220 45.29 28.23 -8.27
CA GLN A 220 44.78 29.60 -8.07
C GLN A 220 43.27 29.66 -7.80
N ARG A 221 42.53 28.56 -7.97
CA ARG A 221 41.10 28.48 -7.70
C ARG A 221 40.78 28.41 -6.21
N PHE A 222 41.71 27.98 -5.36
CA PHE A 222 41.46 27.67 -3.95
C PHE A 222 42.37 28.52 -3.06
N SER A 223 41.80 29.05 -1.99
CA SER A 223 42.58 29.75 -0.96
C SER A 223 43.25 28.74 -0.04
N GLU A 224 42.56 27.65 0.26
CA GLU A 224 43.06 26.47 0.96
C GLU A 224 42.76 25.19 0.16
N VAL A 225 43.74 24.28 0.13
CA VAL A 225 43.61 22.96 -0.51
C VAL A 225 43.24 21.94 0.56
N ASN A 226 41.98 21.51 0.57
CA ASN A 226 41.45 20.43 1.40
C ASN A 226 40.53 19.54 0.56
N PRO A 227 41.09 18.54 -0.14
CA PRO A 227 40.31 17.63 -0.95
C PRO A 227 39.36 16.79 -0.10
N VAL A 228 38.14 16.59 -0.60
CA VAL A 228 37.09 15.81 0.06
C VAL A 228 36.49 14.84 -0.95
N PHE A 229 36.31 13.58 -0.53
CA PHE A 229 35.63 12.57 -1.32
C PHE A 229 34.19 12.39 -0.85
N HIS A 230 33.24 12.44 -1.77
CA HIS A 230 31.82 12.23 -1.50
C HIS A 230 31.37 10.90 -2.08
N THR A 231 30.88 9.98 -1.24
CA THR A 231 30.28 8.72 -1.70
C THR A 231 29.35 8.13 -0.64
N GLY A 232 28.31 7.41 -1.06
CA GLY A 232 27.45 6.65 -0.13
C GLY A 232 26.70 7.46 0.93
N GLY A 233 26.63 8.79 0.79
CA GLY A 233 26.10 9.68 1.83
C GLY A 233 27.11 10.03 2.92
N ASN A 234 28.41 9.79 2.68
CA ASN A 234 29.52 10.13 3.55
C ASN A 234 30.52 11.06 2.83
N ILE A 235 31.25 11.83 3.64
CA ILE A 235 32.45 12.55 3.22
C ILE A 235 33.69 11.92 3.85
N PHE A 236 34.77 11.90 3.08
CA PHE A 236 36.09 11.46 3.53
C PHE A 236 37.10 12.59 3.32
N LEU A 237 37.88 12.90 4.34
CA LEU A 237 38.87 14.00 4.37
C LEU A 237 40.09 13.59 5.20
N LEU A 238 41.19 14.32 5.02
CA LEU A 238 42.41 14.13 5.81
C LEU A 238 42.31 14.91 7.13
N ALA A 239 42.75 14.32 8.24
CA ALA A 239 42.64 14.86 9.60
C ALA A 239 43.43 16.15 9.83
N ASP A 240 44.39 16.45 8.96
CA ASP A 240 45.15 17.70 8.98
C ASP A 240 44.28 18.91 8.53
N HIS A 241 43.06 18.66 8.02
CA HIS A 241 42.10 19.65 7.52
C HIS A 241 40.64 19.33 7.93
N PRO A 242 40.28 19.36 9.22
CA PRO A 242 38.93 19.03 9.66
C PRO A 242 37.91 20.06 9.15
N ALA A 243 36.79 19.59 8.59
CA ALA A 243 35.62 20.43 8.35
C ALA A 243 35.01 20.82 9.70
N GLU A 244 35.18 22.07 10.14
CA GLU A 244 34.48 22.58 11.33
C GLU A 244 32.98 22.74 11.02
N GLY A 245 32.10 22.19 11.88
CA GLY A 245 30.70 22.61 11.88
C GLY A 245 29.58 21.60 12.14
N THR A 246 29.81 20.40 12.67
CA THR A 246 28.71 19.56 13.17
C THR A 246 29.02 18.94 14.53
N ALA A 247 28.15 19.23 15.49
CA ALA A 247 28.20 18.72 16.86
C ALA A 247 28.33 17.18 16.88
N PRO A 248 29.03 16.60 17.88
CA PRO A 248 29.15 15.16 18.00
C PRO A 248 27.75 14.54 18.16
N ALA A 249 27.35 13.73 17.18
CA ALA A 249 26.21 12.85 17.33
C ALA A 249 26.53 11.88 18.46
N SER A 250 25.65 11.84 19.45
CA SER A 250 25.71 10.94 20.60
C SER A 250 25.82 9.48 20.15
N ASP A 251 26.80 8.76 20.71
CA ASP A 251 26.91 7.31 20.67
C ASP A 251 25.63 6.65 21.19
N THR A 252 24.79 6.17 20.27
CA THR A 252 23.85 5.08 20.55
C THR A 252 23.68 4.19 19.33
N THR A 253 24.57 3.20 19.19
CA THR A 253 24.21 1.91 18.57
C THR A 253 24.93 0.79 19.30
N SER A 254 24.20 0.14 20.19
CA SER A 254 24.50 -1.20 20.69
C SER A 254 24.30 -2.23 19.56
N GLY A 255 25.36 -2.94 19.20
CA GLY A 255 25.31 -4.06 18.28
C GLY A 255 26.63 -4.83 18.32
N SER A 256 26.65 -5.91 19.09
CA SER A 256 27.82 -6.79 19.20
C SER A 256 28.07 -7.54 17.89
N SER A 257 29.24 -7.34 17.30
CA SER A 257 29.88 -8.36 16.48
C SER A 257 31.38 -8.34 16.79
N SER A 258 31.82 -9.37 17.49
CA SER A 258 33.22 -9.71 17.66
C SER A 258 33.82 -10.05 16.30
N ASP A 259 34.77 -9.25 15.82
CA ASP A 259 35.73 -9.71 14.83
C ASP A 259 37.10 -9.12 15.13
N SER A 260 38.08 -10.02 15.23
CA SER A 260 39.48 -9.73 15.54
C SER A 260 40.29 -9.85 14.26
N GLY A 261 40.58 -8.71 13.63
CA GLY A 261 41.51 -8.51 12.51
C GLY A 261 42.27 -7.19 12.70
N PRO A 262 43.46 -7.01 12.08
CA PRO A 262 44.54 -6.21 12.65
C PRO A 262 44.21 -4.73 12.77
N THR A 263 44.43 -4.21 13.97
CA THR A 263 44.43 -2.80 14.35
C THR A 263 45.42 -2.00 13.50
N SER A 264 44.88 -1.22 12.57
CA SER A 264 45.46 0.04 12.12
C SER A 264 44.38 1.10 12.22
N GLN A 265 44.24 1.71 13.40
CA GLN A 265 43.53 2.98 13.53
C GLN A 265 44.44 4.06 12.96
N ASP A 266 44.50 4.15 11.64
CA ASP A 266 45.12 5.28 10.96
C ASP A 266 44.25 6.51 11.21
N THR A 267 44.71 7.37 12.13
CA THR A 267 43.99 8.56 12.60
C THR A 267 43.89 9.66 11.55
N ARG A 268 44.46 9.47 10.34
CA ARG A 268 44.56 10.52 9.33
C ARG A 268 43.37 10.60 8.38
N LEU A 269 42.53 9.56 8.26
CA LEU A 269 41.32 9.62 7.45
C LEU A 269 40.09 9.80 8.34
N VAL A 270 39.37 10.91 8.15
CA VAL A 270 38.14 11.24 8.88
C VAL A 270 36.95 10.97 7.97
N VAL A 271 35.94 10.29 8.52
CA VAL A 271 34.68 9.97 7.84
C VAL A 271 33.54 10.66 8.56
N GLN A 272 32.68 11.36 7.83
CA GLN A 272 31.51 12.05 8.37
C GLN A 272 30.28 11.83 7.48
N ALA A 273 29.08 12.05 8.01
CA ALA A 273 27.87 12.08 7.18
C ALA A 273 27.91 13.28 6.22
N ASP A 274 27.60 13.05 4.95
CA ASP A 274 27.56 14.11 3.95
C ASP A 274 26.26 14.93 4.08
N THR A 275 26.40 16.13 4.62
CA THR A 275 25.31 17.12 4.76
C THR A 275 25.37 18.21 3.68
N THR A 276 26.27 18.08 2.70
CA THR A 276 26.54 19.09 1.68
C THR A 276 25.49 19.09 0.58
N TRP A 277 25.67 19.94 -0.44
CA TRP A 277 24.83 19.94 -1.63
C TRP A 277 25.02 18.66 -2.48
N VAL A 278 26.12 17.92 -2.31
CA VAL A 278 26.40 16.68 -3.07
C VAL A 278 25.47 15.55 -2.65
N SER A 279 25.18 15.43 -1.35
CA SER A 279 24.26 14.41 -0.83
C SER A 279 22.79 14.68 -1.18
N ARG A 280 22.46 15.90 -1.62
CA ARG A 280 21.14 16.22 -2.18
C ARG A 280 21.02 15.57 -3.56
N LEU A 281 20.49 14.36 -3.56
CA LEU A 281 20.31 13.54 -4.76
C LEU A 281 19.49 14.28 -5.83
N PRO A 282 19.94 14.28 -7.10
CA PRO A 282 19.04 14.61 -8.19
C PRO A 282 17.95 13.52 -8.27
N TYR A 283 16.71 13.92 -8.00
CA TYR A 283 15.52 13.09 -8.18
C TYR A 283 14.90 13.37 -9.54
N TYR A 284 15.09 12.47 -10.50
CA TYR A 284 14.41 12.62 -11.78
C TYR A 284 12.99 12.06 -11.69
N SER A 285 11.98 12.92 -11.72
CA SER A 285 10.57 12.51 -11.78
C SER A 285 10.30 11.62 -12.99
N ILE A 286 9.53 10.54 -12.80
CA ILE A 286 9.17 9.62 -13.88
C ILE A 286 7.70 9.84 -14.23
N SER A 287 7.44 10.17 -15.50
CA SER A 287 6.09 10.55 -15.99
C SER A 287 5.76 10.01 -17.38
N HIS A 288 6.59 9.11 -17.92
CA HIS A 288 6.42 8.48 -19.23
C HIS A 288 6.53 6.96 -19.12
N ASN A 289 6.25 6.27 -20.23
CA ASN A 289 6.14 4.81 -20.28
C ASN A 289 5.03 4.33 -19.34
N VAL A 290 3.90 5.05 -19.39
CA VAL A 290 2.71 4.79 -18.58
C VAL A 290 2.09 3.45 -18.98
N ALA A 291 1.88 2.60 -17.99
CA ALA A 291 1.27 1.28 -18.13
C ALA A 291 -0.27 1.35 -18.22
N PRO A 292 -0.89 0.41 -18.94
CA PRO A 292 -2.35 0.28 -18.97
C PRO A 292 -2.93 -0.09 -17.61
N ALA A 293 -4.24 0.11 -17.45
CA ALA A 293 -4.93 -0.03 -16.16
C ALA A 293 -4.87 -1.45 -15.56
N ASP A 294 -4.75 -2.48 -16.40
CA ASP A 294 -4.61 -3.87 -15.97
C ASP A 294 -3.19 -4.21 -15.47
N GLN A 295 -2.18 -3.41 -15.85
CA GLN A 295 -0.79 -3.57 -15.42
C GLN A 295 -0.38 -2.60 -14.30
N ALA A 296 -1.23 -1.63 -13.97
CA ALA A 296 -0.99 -0.67 -12.89
C ALA A 296 -1.03 -1.35 -11.51
N LEU A 297 -0.30 -0.81 -10.54
CA LEU A 297 -0.39 -1.28 -9.15
C LEU A 297 -1.82 -1.12 -8.64
N GLY A 298 -2.34 -2.14 -7.96
CA GLY A 298 -3.70 -2.18 -7.43
C GLY A 298 -4.71 -2.86 -8.35
N SER A 299 -4.34 -3.20 -9.59
CA SER A 299 -5.18 -4.01 -10.47
C SER A 299 -5.32 -5.45 -9.94
N GLY A 300 -4.27 -5.98 -9.29
CA GLY A 300 -4.26 -7.26 -8.60
C GLY A 300 -4.85 -7.21 -7.18
N GLY A 301 -5.24 -6.03 -6.71
CA GLY A 301 -5.79 -5.79 -5.38
C GLY A 301 -4.76 -5.31 -4.36
N CYS A 302 -5.11 -5.36 -3.07
CA CYS A 302 -4.34 -4.73 -2.00
C CYS A 302 -2.90 -5.25 -1.90
N THR A 303 -2.64 -6.50 -2.26
CA THR A 303 -1.32 -7.14 -2.11
C THR A 303 -0.26 -6.57 -3.04
N ASP A 304 -0.63 -5.88 -4.12
CA ASP A 304 0.34 -5.23 -5.02
C ASP A 304 1.21 -4.19 -4.27
N CYS A 305 0.62 -3.56 -3.25
CA CYS A 305 1.26 -2.52 -2.44
C CYS A 305 1.47 -2.94 -0.98
N HIS A 306 0.61 -3.81 -0.45
CA HIS A 306 0.61 -4.23 0.97
C HIS A 306 1.09 -5.66 1.20
N ALA A 307 1.68 -6.33 0.21
CA ALA A 307 2.48 -7.52 0.50
C ALA A 307 3.68 -7.14 1.39
N LYS A 308 4.13 -8.08 2.22
CA LYS A 308 5.29 -7.90 3.12
C LYS A 308 6.58 -7.53 2.38
N ASP A 309 6.64 -7.86 1.09
CA ASP A 309 7.73 -7.69 0.15
C ASP A 309 7.33 -6.78 -1.04
N ALA A 310 6.21 -6.06 -0.91
CA ALA A 310 5.78 -5.11 -1.92
C ALA A 310 6.78 -3.96 -2.06
N HIS A 311 7.08 -3.59 -3.30
CA HIS A 311 8.11 -2.61 -3.62
C HIS A 311 7.83 -1.22 -3.03
N LEU A 312 6.54 -0.84 -2.90
CA LEU A 312 6.11 0.47 -2.42
C LEU A 312 6.65 0.79 -1.00
N PHE A 313 6.81 -0.21 -0.14
CA PHE A 313 7.30 -0.03 1.23
C PHE A 313 8.59 -0.78 1.51
N SER A 314 8.70 -2.02 1.04
CA SER A 314 9.81 -2.92 1.38
C SER A 314 10.80 -3.13 0.23
N GLY A 315 10.57 -2.49 -0.92
CA GLY A 315 11.48 -2.54 -2.05
C GLY A 315 12.86 -1.99 -1.69
N PRO A 316 13.96 -2.64 -2.13
CA PRO A 316 15.30 -2.13 -1.88
C PRO A 316 15.58 -0.92 -2.77
N VAL A 317 16.19 0.10 -2.17
CA VAL A 317 16.73 1.28 -2.85
C VAL A 317 18.22 1.35 -2.55
N VAL A 318 19.06 1.33 -3.59
CA VAL A 318 20.51 1.43 -3.46
C VAL A 318 20.88 2.81 -2.93
N THR A 319 21.55 2.89 -1.79
CA THR A 319 22.08 4.14 -1.20
C THR A 319 23.56 4.32 -1.48
N ASP A 320 24.27 3.21 -1.60
CA ASP A 320 25.67 3.17 -2.00
C ASP A 320 25.88 1.96 -2.93
N TYR A 321 26.63 2.13 -4.00
CA TYR A 321 26.95 1.04 -4.92
C TYR A 321 28.19 0.26 -4.49
N PHE A 322 29.05 0.86 -3.66
CA PHE A 322 30.29 0.27 -3.16
C PHE A 322 30.38 0.49 -1.65
N GLY A 323 29.63 -0.29 -0.87
CA GLY A 323 29.77 -0.32 0.59
C GLY A 323 31.12 -0.90 1.02
N ASP A 324 31.34 -1.03 2.33
CA ASP A 324 32.64 -1.46 2.90
C ASP A 324 33.17 -2.80 2.35
N ASP A 325 32.28 -3.69 1.87
CA ASP A 325 32.62 -4.98 1.26
C ASP A 325 32.66 -4.96 -0.28
N GLY A 326 32.58 -3.77 -0.88
CA GLY A 326 32.49 -3.55 -2.32
C GLY A 326 31.11 -3.88 -2.93
N ARG A 327 30.09 -4.18 -2.11
CA ARG A 327 28.75 -4.53 -2.58
C ARG A 327 27.76 -3.38 -2.39
N PRO A 328 26.67 -3.33 -3.17
CA PRO A 328 25.66 -2.31 -3.00
C PRO A 328 24.97 -2.35 -1.63
N VAL A 329 24.93 -1.21 -0.96
CA VAL A 329 24.14 -0.98 0.27
C VAL A 329 22.75 -0.53 -0.13
N THR A 330 21.73 -1.14 0.50
CA THR A 330 20.33 -0.80 0.23
C THR A 330 19.59 -0.44 1.50
N VAL A 331 18.59 0.43 1.36
CA VAL A 331 17.58 0.71 2.38
C VAL A 331 16.20 0.34 1.85
N SER A 332 15.23 0.17 2.73
CA SER A 332 13.85 -0.03 2.29
C SER A 332 13.23 1.24 1.71
N MET A 333 12.24 1.08 0.83
CA MET A 333 11.51 2.19 0.23
C MET A 333 10.85 3.09 1.27
N ALA A 334 10.29 2.51 2.35
CA ALA A 334 9.69 3.26 3.44
C ALA A 334 10.72 4.19 4.11
N ARG A 335 11.91 3.67 4.44
CA ARG A 335 13.01 4.45 5.00
C ARG A 335 13.51 5.51 4.01
N PHE A 336 13.62 5.16 2.73
CA PHE A 336 14.02 6.09 1.67
C PHE A 336 13.05 7.26 1.50
N MET A 337 11.75 7.01 1.63
CA MET A 337 10.70 8.04 1.62
C MET A 337 10.70 8.93 2.89
N GLY A 338 11.48 8.59 3.92
CA GLY A 338 11.45 9.26 5.22
C GLY A 338 10.20 8.92 6.05
N LEU A 339 9.58 7.76 5.80
CA LEU A 339 8.45 7.30 6.62
C LEU A 339 8.94 6.78 7.98
N PRO A 340 8.11 6.85 9.04
CA PRO A 340 8.46 6.30 10.35
C PRO A 340 8.75 4.79 10.29
N ASP A 341 9.69 4.32 11.10
CA ASP A 341 10.07 2.90 11.19
C ASP A 341 8.89 1.96 11.52
N SER A 342 7.81 2.50 12.11
CA SER A 342 6.59 1.74 12.42
C SER A 342 5.79 1.33 11.17
N VAL A 343 5.99 1.96 10.01
CA VAL A 343 5.21 1.70 8.79
C VAL A 343 5.39 0.27 8.31
N GLU A 344 6.61 -0.26 8.30
CA GLU A 344 6.87 -1.62 7.85
C GLU A 344 6.24 -2.70 8.76
N PRO A 345 6.42 -2.67 10.10
CA PRO A 345 5.72 -3.57 11.00
C PRO A 345 4.20 -3.52 10.84
N VAL A 346 3.62 -2.31 10.71
CA VAL A 346 2.18 -2.14 10.49
C VAL A 346 1.76 -2.75 9.14
N ASN A 347 2.53 -2.52 8.08
CA ASN A 347 2.26 -3.11 6.77
C ASN A 347 2.38 -4.64 6.80
N ARG A 348 3.34 -5.21 7.53
CA ARG A 348 3.47 -6.67 7.70
C ARG A 348 2.27 -7.27 8.44
N LEU A 349 1.80 -6.62 9.50
CA LEU A 349 0.59 -7.02 10.22
C LEU A 349 -0.64 -6.96 9.31
N PHE A 350 -0.77 -5.87 8.56
CA PHE A 350 -1.85 -5.72 7.57
C PHE A 350 -1.75 -6.76 6.46
N SER A 351 -0.56 -7.07 5.97
CA SER A 351 -0.29 -8.12 4.98
C SER A 351 -0.71 -9.50 5.49
N LEU A 352 -0.40 -9.81 6.75
CA LEU A 352 -0.84 -11.03 7.40
C LEU A 352 -2.37 -11.08 7.46
N PHE A 353 -3.02 -9.99 7.88
CA PHE A 353 -4.47 -9.89 7.89
C PHE A 353 -5.09 -10.08 6.50
N LEU A 354 -4.52 -9.48 5.45
CA LEU A 354 -4.99 -9.67 4.07
C LEU A 354 -4.88 -11.13 3.62
N LYS A 355 -3.82 -11.84 4.03
CA LYS A 355 -3.56 -13.22 3.62
C LYS A 355 -4.36 -14.25 4.42
N THR A 356 -4.48 -14.09 5.74
CA THR A 356 -5.04 -15.12 6.64
C THR A 356 -6.36 -14.71 7.28
N GLY A 357 -6.62 -13.41 7.43
CA GLY A 357 -7.81 -12.87 8.08
C GLY A 357 -9.11 -13.43 7.50
N PRO A 358 -9.32 -13.42 6.17
CA PRO A 358 -10.53 -13.99 5.56
C PRO A 358 -10.72 -15.48 5.88
N TRP A 359 -9.64 -16.27 5.91
CA TRP A 359 -9.70 -17.70 6.20
C TRP A 359 -9.95 -17.99 7.68
N VAL A 360 -9.30 -17.25 8.59
CA VAL A 360 -9.52 -17.39 10.03
C VAL A 360 -10.95 -17.00 10.40
N LEU A 361 -11.44 -15.88 9.84
CA LEU A 361 -12.82 -15.46 10.01
C LEU A 361 -13.79 -16.49 9.41
N GLY A 362 -13.53 -16.96 8.18
CA GLY A 362 -14.34 -17.98 7.52
C GLY A 362 -14.39 -19.30 8.31
N ALA A 363 -13.25 -19.79 8.80
CA ALA A 363 -13.17 -21.00 9.60
C ALA A 363 -13.86 -20.84 10.96
N GLY A 364 -13.68 -19.69 11.62
CA GLY A 364 -14.39 -19.36 12.86
C GLY A 364 -15.90 -19.35 12.66
N VAL A 365 -16.38 -18.80 11.55
CA VAL A 365 -17.81 -18.83 11.19
C VAL A 365 -18.30 -20.24 10.93
N LEU A 366 -17.57 -21.04 10.15
CA LEU A 366 -17.93 -22.43 9.90
C LEU A 366 -17.95 -23.26 11.18
N LEU A 367 -17.01 -23.01 12.10
CA LEU A 367 -16.99 -23.64 13.42
C LEU A 367 -18.19 -23.23 14.26
N LEU A 368 -18.52 -21.93 14.35
CA LEU A 368 -19.71 -21.46 15.06
C LEU A 368 -21.00 -22.05 14.48
N LEU A 369 -21.11 -22.12 13.15
CA LEU A 369 -22.25 -22.73 12.47
C LEU A 369 -22.33 -24.23 12.76
N ALA A 370 -21.21 -24.95 12.70
CA ALA A 370 -21.15 -26.38 13.01
C ALA A 370 -21.48 -26.66 14.48
N THR A 371 -20.92 -25.89 15.42
CA THR A 371 -21.20 -26.02 16.86
C THR A 371 -22.66 -25.73 17.16
N GLY A 372 -23.24 -24.66 16.59
CA GLY A 372 -24.65 -24.37 16.81
C GLY A 372 -25.59 -25.39 16.17
N THR A 373 -25.26 -25.89 14.97
CA THR A 373 -25.99 -27.02 14.36
C THR A 373 -25.91 -28.26 15.25
N TRP A 374 -24.73 -28.59 15.77
CA TRP A 374 -24.55 -29.72 16.67
C TRP A 374 -25.35 -29.57 17.97
N LEU A 375 -25.35 -28.38 18.58
CA LEU A 375 -26.13 -28.10 19.78
C LEU A 375 -27.64 -28.21 19.55
N VAL A 376 -28.15 -27.81 18.37
CA VAL A 376 -29.57 -27.89 18.03
C VAL A 376 -30.02 -29.34 17.77
N PHE A 377 -29.21 -30.12 17.05
CA PHE A 377 -29.63 -31.45 16.59
C PHE A 377 -29.17 -32.62 17.48
N PHE A 378 -28.07 -32.46 18.22
CA PHE A 378 -27.41 -33.56 18.93
C PHE A 378 -27.21 -33.32 20.43
N SER A 379 -27.62 -32.18 21.00
CA SER A 379 -27.65 -32.05 22.46
C SER A 379 -28.70 -32.99 23.06
N PRO A 380 -28.33 -33.86 24.01
CA PRO A 380 -29.26 -34.83 24.60
C PRO A 380 -30.41 -34.11 25.31
N SER A 381 -31.63 -34.39 24.88
CA SER A 381 -32.90 -34.00 25.49
C SER A 381 -32.97 -34.42 26.96
N ARG A 382 -32.50 -33.57 27.89
CA ARG A 382 -32.85 -33.77 29.30
C ARG A 382 -34.28 -33.28 29.51
N PRO A 383 -35.19 -34.12 30.04
CA PRO A 383 -36.51 -33.65 30.42
C PRO A 383 -36.34 -32.69 31.60
N HIS A 384 -36.63 -31.41 31.39
CA HIS A 384 -36.64 -30.42 32.46
C HIS A 384 -38.08 -30.09 32.84
N ASP A 385 -38.43 -30.38 34.10
CA ASP A 385 -39.66 -29.95 34.77
C ASP A 385 -39.69 -28.44 35.10
N THR A 386 -38.77 -27.66 34.54
CA THR A 386 -38.70 -26.20 34.72
C THR A 386 -38.62 -25.50 33.36
N GLY A 387 -39.79 -25.32 32.74
CA GLY A 387 -40.23 -24.08 32.07
C GLY A 387 -39.41 -23.44 30.94
N MET A 388 -38.26 -23.97 30.51
CA MET A 388 -37.52 -23.44 29.36
C MET A 388 -37.35 -24.52 28.30
N SER A 389 -38.13 -24.39 27.23
CA SER A 389 -38.07 -25.25 26.05
C SER A 389 -36.78 -25.02 25.24
N TYR A 390 -36.27 -26.08 24.59
CA TYR A 390 -35.16 -26.10 23.61
C TYR A 390 -35.18 -24.97 22.55
N LEU A 391 -36.33 -24.33 22.35
CA LEU A 391 -36.49 -23.10 21.56
C LEU A 391 -35.56 -21.95 22.02
N SER A 392 -35.08 -21.92 23.27
CA SER A 392 -34.21 -20.85 23.75
C SER A 392 -32.79 -20.93 23.18
N ALA A 393 -32.18 -22.11 23.10
CA ALA A 393 -30.83 -22.27 22.57
C ALA A 393 -30.77 -22.18 21.04
N ALA A 394 -31.74 -22.80 20.35
CA ALA A 394 -31.88 -22.67 18.89
C ALA A 394 -32.25 -21.23 18.48
N GLY A 395 -33.13 -20.57 19.25
CA GLY A 395 -33.47 -19.17 19.06
C GLY A 395 -32.29 -18.22 19.30
N MET A 396 -31.48 -18.49 20.33
CA MET A 396 -30.26 -17.74 20.60
C MET A 396 -29.19 -17.97 19.52
N PHE A 397 -29.08 -19.18 18.97
CA PHE A 397 -28.20 -19.48 17.84
C PHE A 397 -28.61 -18.74 16.57
N VAL A 398 -29.91 -18.74 16.23
CA VAL A 398 -30.45 -17.96 15.11
C VAL A 398 -30.26 -16.46 15.34
N PHE A 399 -30.42 -15.98 16.58
CA PHE A 399 -30.19 -14.58 16.95
C PHE A 399 -28.70 -14.17 16.87
N ILE A 400 -27.77 -15.04 17.26
CA ILE A 400 -26.32 -14.81 17.10
C ILE A 400 -25.95 -14.83 15.62
N CYS A 401 -26.46 -15.78 14.83
CA CYS A 401 -26.28 -15.80 13.38
C CYS A 401 -26.86 -14.54 12.72
N PHE A 402 -27.99 -14.03 13.23
CA PHE A 402 -28.65 -12.82 12.76
C PHE A 402 -27.86 -11.55 13.10
N LEU A 403 -27.43 -11.38 14.35
CA LEU A 403 -26.56 -10.27 14.77
C LEU A 403 -25.24 -10.30 13.98
N PHE A 404 -24.67 -11.47 13.77
CA PHE A 404 -23.42 -11.64 13.05
C PHE A 404 -23.53 -11.36 11.56
N ALA A 405 -24.60 -11.84 10.90
CA ALA A 405 -24.91 -11.48 9.52
C ALA A 405 -25.11 -9.95 9.36
N HIS A 406 -25.70 -9.30 10.36
CA HIS A 406 -25.84 -7.84 10.39
C HIS A 406 -24.51 -7.12 10.64
N THR A 407 -23.63 -7.60 11.51
CA THR A 407 -22.29 -7.02 11.71
C THR A 407 -21.45 -7.12 10.43
N LEU A 408 -21.54 -8.23 9.70
CA LEU A 408 -20.91 -8.39 8.38
C LEU A 408 -21.49 -7.45 7.31
N LEU A 409 -22.76 -7.05 7.42
CA LEU A 409 -23.42 -6.09 6.54
C LEU A 409 -23.14 -4.61 6.91
N ILE A 410 -22.93 -4.31 8.20
CA ILE A 410 -22.68 -2.94 8.71
C ILE A 410 -21.21 -2.52 8.50
N MET A 411 -20.27 -3.47 8.38
CA MET A 411 -18.88 -3.18 8.02
C MET A 411 -18.77 -2.80 6.52
N ASP A 412 -18.96 -1.52 6.23
CA ASP A 412 -19.03 -1.00 4.87
C ASP A 412 -17.71 -1.06 4.06
N THR A 413 -17.92 -1.30 2.76
CA THR A 413 -17.16 -1.13 1.50
C THR A 413 -15.79 -1.76 1.20
N GLY A 414 -14.86 -1.98 2.13
CA GLY A 414 -13.53 -2.51 1.77
C GLY A 414 -13.42 -4.04 1.84
N PHE A 415 -13.87 -4.56 2.98
CA PHE A 415 -13.74 -5.97 3.34
C PHE A 415 -14.67 -6.87 2.53
N LEU A 416 -15.93 -6.47 2.32
CA LEU A 416 -16.86 -7.21 1.46
C LEU A 416 -16.42 -7.26 -0.01
N ARG A 417 -15.63 -6.31 -0.52
CA ARG A 417 -15.15 -6.35 -1.92
C ARG A 417 -14.02 -7.38 -2.10
N SER A 418 -13.08 -7.42 -1.17
CA SER A 418 -12.05 -8.46 -1.05
C SER A 418 -12.66 -9.84 -0.75
N LEU A 419 -13.68 -9.87 0.14
CA LEU A 419 -14.49 -11.04 0.38
C LEU A 419 -15.27 -11.40 -0.89
N THR A 420 -15.82 -10.49 -1.69
CA THR A 420 -16.55 -10.84 -2.94
C THR A 420 -15.64 -11.34 -4.05
N GLN A 421 -14.36 -10.98 -4.09
CA GLN A 421 -13.37 -11.62 -4.98
C GLN A 421 -13.10 -13.06 -4.53
N THR A 422 -12.93 -13.27 -3.23
CA THR A 422 -12.70 -14.60 -2.63
C THR A 422 -13.96 -15.49 -2.68
N LEU A 423 -15.11 -14.94 -2.31
CA LEU A 423 -16.45 -15.51 -2.43
C LEU A 423 -16.84 -15.65 -3.89
N GLY A 424 -16.28 -14.87 -4.82
CA GLY A 424 -16.45 -15.03 -6.26
C GLY A 424 -15.86 -16.35 -6.77
N ALA A 425 -14.74 -16.80 -6.19
CA ALA A 425 -14.18 -18.13 -6.42
C ALA A 425 -15.00 -19.25 -5.75
N MET A 426 -15.72 -18.93 -4.67
CA MET A 426 -16.61 -19.85 -3.94
C MET A 426 -18.10 -19.73 -4.38
N ALA A 427 -18.40 -18.81 -5.31
CA ALA A 427 -19.76 -18.46 -5.73
C ALA A 427 -20.57 -19.63 -6.30
N PRO A 428 -19.97 -20.63 -6.99
CA PRO A 428 -20.71 -21.82 -7.42
C PRO A 428 -21.27 -22.64 -6.25
N TRP A 429 -20.69 -22.52 -5.05
CA TRP A 429 -21.01 -23.34 -3.87
C TRP A 429 -21.89 -22.60 -2.84
N LEU A 430 -21.72 -21.28 -2.70
CA LEU A 430 -22.45 -20.47 -1.71
C LEU A 430 -23.90 -20.13 -2.11
N GLY A 431 -24.18 -19.99 -3.41
CA GLY A 431 -25.54 -19.79 -3.91
C GLY A 431 -26.49 -20.94 -3.50
N PRO A 432 -26.14 -22.21 -3.80
CA PRO A 432 -26.94 -23.36 -3.36
C PRO A 432 -27.06 -23.48 -1.84
N LEU A 433 -25.97 -23.25 -1.08
CA LEU A 433 -25.98 -23.34 0.39
C LEU A 433 -26.86 -22.27 1.05
N SER A 434 -26.83 -21.04 0.53
CA SER A 434 -27.65 -19.93 1.03
C SER A 434 -29.13 -20.06 0.66
N ALA A 435 -29.49 -20.87 -0.34
CA ALA A 435 -30.87 -21.23 -0.65
C ALA A 435 -31.37 -22.47 0.14
N LEU A 436 -30.49 -23.44 0.36
CA LEU A 436 -30.80 -24.68 1.10
C LEU A 436 -31.02 -24.45 2.59
N MET A 437 -30.25 -23.57 3.23
CA MET A 437 -30.39 -23.26 4.66
C MET A 437 -31.75 -22.61 5.01
N PRO A 438 -32.24 -21.58 4.28
CA PRO A 438 -33.58 -21.04 4.47
C PRO A 438 -34.69 -22.02 4.09
N ALA A 439 -34.49 -22.84 3.04
CA ALA A 439 -35.46 -23.87 2.67
C ALA A 439 -35.58 -24.95 3.77
N ALA A 440 -34.47 -25.38 4.35
CA ALA A 440 -34.45 -26.31 5.48
C ALA A 440 -35.02 -25.67 6.77
N GLY A 441 -34.72 -24.40 7.03
CA GLY A 441 -35.31 -23.63 8.13
C GLY A 441 -36.82 -23.44 7.97
N TYR A 442 -37.29 -23.12 6.76
CA TYR A 442 -38.71 -23.02 6.43
C TYR A 442 -39.41 -24.37 6.55
N PHE A 443 -38.81 -25.46 6.06
CA PHE A 443 -39.32 -26.82 6.20
C PHE A 443 -39.43 -27.24 7.67
N TYR A 444 -38.42 -26.92 8.48
CA TYR A 444 -38.42 -27.15 9.93
C TYR A 444 -39.50 -26.33 10.64
N LEU A 445 -39.75 -25.08 10.24
CA LEU A 445 -40.78 -24.21 10.81
C LEU A 445 -42.21 -24.61 10.42
N VAL A 446 -42.41 -25.13 9.21
CA VAL A 446 -43.71 -25.66 8.78
C VAL A 446 -44.03 -26.96 9.51
N HIS A 447 -43.02 -27.77 9.83
CA HIS A 447 -43.21 -29.05 10.53
C HIS A 447 -43.19 -28.96 12.07
N THR A 448 -42.47 -28.01 12.65
CA THR A 448 -42.57 -27.70 14.08
C THR A 448 -43.76 -26.78 14.29
N ARG A 449 -44.86 -27.28 14.87
CA ARG A 449 -46.12 -26.56 15.05
C ARG A 449 -45.99 -25.33 15.97
N ILE A 450 -45.33 -24.26 15.53
CA ILE A 450 -45.31 -22.97 16.21
C ILE A 450 -46.71 -22.37 16.08
N ARG A 451 -47.52 -22.49 17.15
CA ARG A 451 -48.93 -22.06 17.17
C ARG A 451 -49.14 -20.55 17.26
N HIS A 452 -48.07 -19.75 17.28
CA HIS A 452 -48.19 -18.29 17.44
C HIS A 452 -48.18 -17.58 16.08
N GLN A 453 -49.36 -17.16 15.63
CA GLN A 453 -49.61 -16.63 14.27
C GLN A 453 -48.68 -15.47 13.88
N TRP A 454 -48.37 -14.57 14.82
CA TRP A 454 -47.51 -13.41 14.54
C TRP A 454 -46.01 -13.73 14.40
N ILE A 455 -45.53 -14.77 15.09
CA ILE A 455 -44.12 -15.20 14.98
C ILE A 455 -43.90 -15.94 13.66
N SER A 456 -44.89 -16.76 13.25
CA SER A 456 -44.90 -17.42 11.94
C SER A 456 -44.92 -16.40 10.79
N VAL A 457 -45.75 -15.36 10.87
CA VAL A 457 -45.80 -14.29 9.85
C VAL A 457 -44.47 -13.51 9.79
N GLY A 458 -43.88 -13.15 10.93
CA GLY A 458 -42.59 -12.46 10.99
C GLY A 458 -41.44 -13.28 10.38
N LEU A 459 -41.39 -14.57 10.67
CA LEU A 459 -40.39 -15.47 10.07
C LEU A 459 -40.62 -15.71 8.58
N HIS A 460 -41.87 -15.79 8.11
CA HIS A 460 -42.16 -15.94 6.68
C HIS A 460 -41.80 -14.69 5.88
N LEU A 461 -42.11 -13.49 6.39
CA LEU A 461 -41.70 -12.23 5.76
C LEU A 461 -40.17 -12.07 5.74
N SER A 462 -39.50 -12.45 6.83
CA SER A 462 -38.03 -12.44 6.89
C SER A 462 -37.42 -13.45 5.91
N GLY A 463 -37.92 -14.68 5.85
CA GLY A 463 -37.44 -15.71 4.91
C GLY A 463 -37.64 -15.31 3.45
N ALA A 464 -38.78 -14.70 3.13
CA ALA A 464 -39.03 -14.12 1.81
C ALA A 464 -38.03 -12.99 1.48
N GLY A 465 -37.73 -12.11 2.44
CA GLY A 465 -36.72 -11.06 2.29
C GLY A 465 -35.33 -11.61 1.98
N THR A 466 -34.89 -12.66 2.68
CA THR A 466 -33.57 -13.28 2.44
C THR A 466 -33.49 -13.95 1.07
N VAL A 467 -34.57 -14.63 0.62
CA VAL A 467 -34.63 -15.25 -0.71
C VAL A 467 -34.63 -14.19 -1.81
N ILE A 468 -35.38 -13.10 -1.64
CA ILE A 468 -35.41 -11.98 -2.59
C ILE A 468 -34.04 -11.32 -2.67
N THR A 469 -33.40 -11.01 -1.54
CA THR A 469 -32.04 -10.45 -1.52
C THR A 469 -31.02 -11.39 -2.14
N GLY A 470 -31.11 -12.71 -1.89
CA GLY A 470 -30.28 -13.72 -2.54
C GLY A 470 -30.47 -13.76 -4.06
N MET A 471 -31.71 -13.67 -4.55
CA MET A 471 -32.01 -13.58 -5.98
C MET A 471 -31.51 -12.27 -6.61
N LEU A 472 -31.64 -11.14 -5.90
CA LEU A 472 -31.14 -9.83 -6.36
C LEU A 472 -29.62 -9.75 -6.41
N LEU A 473 -28.91 -10.50 -5.54
CA LEU A 473 -27.45 -10.65 -5.60
C LEU A 473 -27.01 -11.61 -6.71
N TRP A 474 -27.85 -12.60 -7.05
CA TRP A 474 -27.57 -13.58 -8.11
C TRP A 474 -27.76 -12.98 -9.52
N ILE A 475 -28.80 -12.17 -9.70
CA ILE A 475 -28.98 -11.36 -10.91
C ILE A 475 -27.96 -10.21 -10.80
N ARG A 476 -26.81 -10.30 -11.49
CA ARG A 476 -25.72 -9.29 -11.55
C ARG A 476 -26.19 -7.90 -12.05
N ALA A 477 -27.12 -7.25 -11.36
CA ALA A 477 -27.50 -5.88 -11.61
C ALA A 477 -26.48 -4.97 -10.88
N PRO A 478 -25.86 -3.99 -11.57
CA PRO A 478 -24.96 -3.05 -10.93
C PRO A 478 -25.79 -2.06 -10.10
N PHE A 479 -26.12 -2.43 -8.86
CA PHE A 479 -26.67 -1.47 -7.92
C PHE A 479 -25.60 -0.43 -7.60
N ASN A 480 -25.93 0.86 -7.76
CA ASN A 480 -25.07 1.93 -7.30
C ASN A 480 -25.00 1.93 -5.76
N SER A 481 -23.96 2.54 -5.19
CA SER A 481 -23.71 2.57 -3.74
C SER A 481 -24.90 3.13 -2.94
N SER A 482 -25.68 4.03 -3.53
CA SER A 482 -26.90 4.59 -2.94
C SER A 482 -28.04 3.58 -2.83
N ALA A 483 -28.23 2.72 -3.84
CA ALA A 483 -29.26 1.67 -3.82
C ALA A 483 -28.93 0.57 -2.80
N LEU A 484 -27.64 0.17 -2.70
CA LEU A 484 -27.19 -0.78 -1.68
C LEU A 484 -27.34 -0.20 -0.27
N PHE A 485 -27.04 1.10 -0.08
CA PHE A 485 -27.27 1.79 1.18
C PHE A 485 -28.76 1.82 1.56
N LEU A 486 -29.64 2.15 0.63
CA LEU A 486 -31.09 2.17 0.87
C LEU A 486 -31.63 0.79 1.24
N ILE A 487 -31.18 -0.26 0.54
CA ILE A 487 -31.54 -1.65 0.85
C ILE A 487 -31.05 -2.03 2.26
N SER A 488 -29.83 -1.64 2.64
CA SER A 488 -29.27 -1.87 3.98
C SER A 488 -30.05 -1.14 5.08
N VAL A 489 -30.42 0.13 4.85
CA VAL A 489 -31.26 0.91 5.78
C VAL A 489 -32.62 0.27 5.99
N ILE A 490 -33.28 -0.16 4.90
CA ILE A 490 -34.59 -0.84 4.99
C ILE A 490 -34.46 -2.15 5.79
N HIS A 491 -33.42 -2.95 5.54
CA HIS A 491 -33.17 -4.18 6.32
C HIS A 491 -32.89 -3.88 7.80
N GLY A 492 -32.10 -2.84 8.10
CA GLY A 492 -31.83 -2.40 9.47
C GLY A 492 -33.09 -1.99 10.24
N ILE A 493 -34.02 -1.28 9.57
CA ILE A 493 -35.31 -0.89 10.17
C ILE A 493 -36.16 -2.14 10.48
N PHE A 494 -36.24 -3.10 9.54
CA PHE A 494 -36.96 -4.35 9.76
C PHE A 494 -36.35 -5.19 10.89
N ALA A 495 -35.02 -5.22 10.99
CA ALA A 495 -34.28 -5.92 12.04
C ALA A 495 -34.58 -5.34 13.44
N VAL A 496 -34.55 -4.02 13.57
CA VAL A 496 -34.89 -3.35 14.85
C VAL A 496 -36.34 -3.58 15.23
N ALA A 497 -37.26 -3.49 14.27
CA ALA A 497 -38.69 -3.73 14.51
C ALA A 497 -38.97 -5.18 14.94
N THR A 498 -38.35 -6.16 14.31
CA THR A 498 -38.50 -7.58 14.68
C THR A 498 -37.85 -7.91 16.01
N ALA A 499 -36.65 -7.39 16.30
CA ALA A 499 -36.01 -7.54 17.60
C ALA A 499 -36.84 -6.91 18.73
N GLY A 500 -37.38 -5.70 18.52
CA GLY A 500 -38.24 -5.01 19.48
C GLY A 500 -39.53 -5.77 19.78
N LEU A 501 -40.19 -6.32 18.75
CA LEU A 501 -41.36 -7.19 18.91
C LEU A 501 -41.03 -8.46 19.70
N LEU A 502 -39.88 -9.07 19.44
CA LEU A 502 -39.44 -10.29 20.11
C LEU A 502 -39.12 -10.06 21.59
N VAL A 503 -38.44 -8.95 21.90
CA VAL A 503 -38.19 -8.50 23.29
C VAL A 503 -39.51 -8.20 24.01
N TYR A 504 -40.45 -7.49 23.36
CA TYR A 504 -41.77 -7.21 23.92
C TYR A 504 -42.53 -8.50 24.28
N PHE A 505 -42.52 -9.50 23.40
CA PHE A 505 -43.17 -10.79 23.68
C PHE A 505 -42.46 -11.61 24.75
N LEU A 506 -41.12 -11.58 24.80
CA LEU A 506 -40.34 -12.20 25.88
C LEU A 506 -40.69 -11.58 27.24
N PHE A 507 -40.74 -10.25 27.34
CA PHE A 507 -41.15 -9.57 28.58
C PHE A 507 -42.59 -9.89 28.97
N LYS A 508 -43.51 -9.96 28.00
CA LYS A 508 -44.91 -10.32 28.26
C LYS A 508 -45.09 -11.76 28.73
N THR A 509 -44.17 -12.67 28.40
CA THR A 509 -44.15 -14.04 28.95
C THR A 509 -43.61 -14.12 30.38
N PHE A 510 -42.79 -13.16 30.82
CA PHE A 510 -42.32 -13.07 32.21
C PHE A 510 -43.38 -12.51 33.18
N ASP A 511 -44.36 -11.75 32.69
CA ASP A 511 -45.41 -11.11 33.51
C ASP A 511 -46.51 -12.06 34.03
N LYS A 512 -46.44 -13.36 33.70
CA LYS A 512 -47.31 -14.38 34.30
C LYS A 512 -46.60 -15.04 35.48
N GLY A 513 -46.71 -14.42 36.65
CA GLY A 513 -46.25 -14.96 37.93
C GLY A 513 -46.92 -16.30 38.30
N PRO A 514 -46.31 -17.09 39.20
CA PRO A 514 -46.71 -18.47 39.46
C PRO A 514 -47.97 -18.55 40.35
N GLY A 515 -48.98 -19.29 39.85
CA GLY A 515 -49.88 -20.11 40.65
C GLY A 515 -51.04 -19.44 41.41
N GLN A 516 -52.27 -19.79 41.03
CA GLN A 516 -53.36 -19.98 42.00
C GLN A 516 -53.95 -21.39 41.81
N PRO A 517 -54.18 -22.17 42.89
CA PRO A 517 -54.59 -23.56 42.78
C PRO A 517 -56.09 -23.67 42.44
N ARG A 518 -56.45 -24.67 41.62
CA ARG A 518 -57.84 -25.11 41.45
C ARG A 518 -58.35 -25.68 42.77
N THR A 519 -59.24 -24.97 43.46
CA THR A 519 -60.03 -25.53 44.56
C THR A 519 -61.26 -26.24 44.01
N SER A 520 -61.31 -27.56 44.21
CA SER A 520 -62.51 -28.37 44.15
C SER A 520 -63.39 -28.10 45.38
N GLN A 521 -64.58 -27.56 45.18
CA GLN A 521 -65.69 -27.72 46.13
C GLN A 521 -66.97 -28.02 45.35
N GLY A 522 -67.57 -29.17 45.67
CA GLY A 522 -68.88 -29.57 45.20
C GLY A 522 -70.00 -29.00 46.06
N HIS A 523 -71.23 -29.31 45.62
CA HIS A 523 -72.54 -29.12 46.28
C HIS A 523 -73.17 -27.72 46.20
N GLN A 524 -74.08 -27.53 45.23
CA GLN A 524 -75.53 -27.64 45.48
C GLN A 524 -76.31 -27.48 44.16
N ARG A 525 -76.96 -28.55 43.71
CA ARG A 525 -78.05 -28.49 42.71
C ARG A 525 -79.32 -28.15 43.48
N ASN A 526 -79.88 -26.96 43.25
CA ASN A 526 -81.26 -26.66 43.60
C ASN A 526 -82.18 -27.09 42.45
N ASN A 527 -83.10 -27.98 42.79
CA ASN A 527 -84.30 -28.35 42.04
C ASN A 527 -85.38 -27.26 42.16
N THR A 528 -86.40 -27.42 41.32
CA THR A 528 -87.67 -26.65 41.13
C THR A 528 -87.56 -25.57 40.06
N HIS A 529 -88.42 -25.49 39.02
CA HIS A 529 -89.73 -26.10 38.76
C HIS A 529 -90.01 -26.08 37.24
N GLY A 530 -90.75 -27.07 36.71
CA GLY A 530 -91.40 -26.97 35.39
C GLY A 530 -91.90 -28.31 34.86
N LEU A 531 -93.10 -28.72 35.29
CA LEU A 531 -93.86 -29.89 34.86
C LEU A 531 -94.33 -29.83 33.40
N ARG A 532 -94.64 -31.03 32.87
CA ARG A 532 -95.58 -31.47 31.79
C ARG A 532 -94.85 -32.15 30.63
N ASP A 533 -95.31 -33.26 30.05
CA ASP A 533 -96.31 -34.29 30.34
C ASP A 533 -96.20 -35.33 29.20
N HIS A 534 -96.54 -36.60 29.48
CA HIS A 534 -96.92 -37.70 28.56
C HIS A 534 -95.86 -38.25 27.56
N ASN A 535 -95.74 -39.56 27.30
CA ASN A 535 -96.76 -40.62 27.27
C ASN A 535 -96.14 -42.03 27.40
N LYS A 536 -97.01 -42.95 27.85
CA LYS A 536 -96.98 -44.41 28.08
C LYS A 536 -95.84 -45.27 27.54
#